data_AF-A0A1A9HPS5-F1
#
_entry.id   AF-A0A1A9HPS5-F1
#
_cell.length_a   1.000
_cell.length_b   1.000
_cell.length_c   1.000
_cell.angle_alpha   90.00
_cell.angle_beta   90.00
_cell.angle_gamma   90.00
#
_symmetry.space_group_name_H-M   'P 1'
#
loop_
_entity.id
_entity.type
_entity.pdbx_description
1 polymer ?
#
loop_
_entity_poly.entity_id
_entity_poly.type
_entity_poly.pdbx_seq_one_letter_code
_entity_poly.pdbx_strand_id
1 'polypeptide(L)'
;MPVDIRKTCDESSTDHDAVEELMAALRHPHAVFGSAADPDVFARCEMADWDAIGAALKNALDQYDVSATDVLAMLRLAGEFMRHHEIRLDGYPWVCTQRDEEGFWVCYRIHTSLGYRHLVTWEDRFDDLLDSRGIDLEGFRLQFASAGPR
;
A
#
# COMPACT_ATOMS: atom_id res chain seq x y z
N MET A 1 20.44 -26.77 36.38
CA MET A 1 19.67 -25.56 36.02
C MET A 1 19.31 -25.69 34.56
N PRO A 2 18.03 -25.78 34.16
CA PRO A 2 17.68 -25.78 32.75
C PRO A 2 17.58 -24.33 32.26
N VAL A 3 18.20 -24.06 31.12
CA VAL A 3 18.07 -22.82 30.36
C VAL A 3 16.78 -22.93 29.54
N ASP A 4 15.85 -22.00 29.73
CA ASP A 4 14.59 -21.96 28.99
C ASP A 4 14.83 -21.25 27.64
N ILE A 5 14.81 -22.03 26.55
CA ILE A 5 15.06 -21.57 25.16
C ILE A 5 13.72 -21.47 24.42
N ARG A 6 12.73 -20.77 25.00
CA ARG A 6 11.40 -20.66 24.39
C ARG A 6 10.85 -19.26 24.49
N LYS A 7 11.38 -18.34 23.67
CA LYS A 7 10.62 -17.19 23.15
C LYS A 7 11.44 -16.41 22.11
N THR A 8 11.44 -16.87 20.87
CA THR A 8 11.94 -16.07 19.73
C THR A 8 11.32 -16.45 18.38
N CYS A 9 10.33 -17.35 18.33
CA CYS A 9 9.79 -17.88 17.07
C CYS A 9 8.37 -17.41 16.71
N ASP A 10 7.76 -16.50 17.49
CA ASP A 10 6.34 -16.13 17.30
C ASP A 10 6.18 -14.79 16.56
N GLU A 11 7.13 -13.87 16.71
CA GLU A 11 7.09 -12.55 16.05
C GLU A 11 7.49 -12.65 14.57
N SER A 12 8.43 -13.52 14.22
CA SER A 12 8.90 -13.68 12.84
C SER A 12 7.91 -14.37 11.90
N SER A 13 7.00 -15.22 12.43
CA SER A 13 5.95 -15.85 11.63
C SER A 13 4.82 -14.86 11.31
N THR A 14 4.46 -14.03 12.28
CA THR A 14 3.35 -13.08 12.16
C THR A 14 3.66 -11.98 11.14
N ASP A 15 4.89 -11.47 11.15
CA ASP A 15 5.30 -10.43 10.21
C ASP A 15 5.48 -10.99 8.78
N HIS A 16 5.99 -12.21 8.65
CA HIS A 16 6.08 -12.89 7.34
C HIS A 16 4.70 -13.07 6.70
N ASP A 17 3.72 -13.54 7.47
CA ASP A 17 2.34 -13.71 7.01
C ASP A 17 1.72 -12.35 6.62
N ALA A 18 1.99 -11.29 7.40
CA ALA A 18 1.52 -9.93 7.10
C ALA A 18 2.12 -9.36 5.82
N VAL A 19 3.40 -9.63 5.53
CA VAL A 19 4.02 -9.19 4.27
C VAL A 19 3.44 -9.94 3.07
N GLU A 20 3.21 -11.25 3.18
CA GLU A 20 2.56 -12.00 2.10
C GLU A 20 1.12 -11.51 1.86
N GLU A 21 0.38 -11.21 2.92
CA GLU A 21 -0.95 -10.59 2.81
C GLU A 21 -0.88 -9.21 2.15
N LEU A 22 0.09 -8.37 2.53
CA LEU A 22 0.32 -7.07 1.91
C LEU A 22 0.64 -7.20 0.41
N MET A 23 1.50 -8.13 0.05
CA MET A 23 1.84 -8.39 -1.35
C MET A 23 0.63 -8.88 -2.15
N ALA A 24 -0.19 -9.75 -1.57
CA ALA A 24 -1.45 -10.17 -2.19
C ALA A 24 -2.42 -9.00 -2.38
N ALA A 25 -2.56 -8.15 -1.36
CA ALA A 25 -3.41 -6.96 -1.39
C ALA A 25 -2.96 -5.95 -2.47
N LEU A 26 -1.65 -5.72 -2.60
CA LEU A 26 -1.08 -4.87 -3.64
C LEU A 26 -1.31 -5.46 -5.05
N ARG A 27 -1.13 -6.78 -5.23
CA ARG A 27 -1.32 -7.46 -6.52
C ARG A 27 -2.78 -7.50 -6.96
N HIS A 28 -3.71 -7.60 -6.01
CA HIS A 28 -5.13 -7.81 -6.24
C HIS A 28 -5.98 -6.67 -5.62
N PRO A 29 -6.04 -5.50 -6.27
CA PRO A 29 -6.75 -4.32 -5.76
C PRO A 29 -8.20 -4.62 -5.32
N HIS A 30 -8.93 -5.49 -6.02
CA HIS A 30 -10.31 -5.83 -5.65
C HIS A 30 -10.45 -6.40 -4.23
N ALA A 31 -9.40 -7.03 -3.68
CA ALA A 31 -9.42 -7.56 -2.32
C ALA A 31 -9.50 -6.46 -1.25
N VAL A 32 -8.99 -5.26 -1.56
CA VAL A 32 -8.94 -4.12 -0.64
C VAL A 32 -10.00 -3.06 -1.00
N PHE A 33 -10.09 -2.74 -2.29
CA PHE A 33 -10.93 -1.67 -2.80
C PHE A 33 -12.39 -2.14 -3.03
N GLY A 34 -12.65 -3.44 -3.05
CA GLY A 34 -14.00 -4.00 -3.18
C GLY A 34 -14.69 -3.49 -4.44
N SER A 35 -15.92 -2.98 -4.33
CA SER A 35 -16.70 -2.45 -5.47
C SER A 35 -16.11 -1.24 -6.19
N ALA A 36 -15.07 -0.61 -5.63
CA ALA A 36 -14.32 0.48 -6.28
C ALA A 36 -13.30 -0.03 -7.32
N ALA A 37 -12.99 -1.33 -7.33
CA ALA A 37 -12.11 -1.98 -8.29
C ALA A 37 -12.86 -3.10 -9.03
N ASP A 38 -12.65 -3.22 -10.33
CA ASP A 38 -13.18 -4.38 -11.06
C ASP A 38 -12.35 -5.64 -10.69
N PRO A 39 -12.98 -6.83 -10.56
CA PRO A 39 -12.29 -8.04 -10.13
C PRO A 39 -11.10 -8.45 -11.01
N ASP A 40 -11.16 -8.11 -12.30
CA ASP A 40 -10.15 -8.43 -13.30
C ASP A 40 -8.98 -7.43 -13.34
N VAL A 41 -9.00 -6.40 -12.49
CA VAL A 41 -7.91 -5.42 -12.37
C VAL A 41 -6.82 -5.98 -11.46
N PHE A 42 -5.61 -6.03 -11.98
CA PHE A 42 -4.39 -6.39 -11.25
C PHE A 42 -3.43 -5.23 -11.25
N ALA A 43 -2.69 -5.02 -10.16
CA ALA A 43 -1.66 -4.00 -10.17
C ALA A 43 -0.51 -4.39 -11.11
N ARG A 44 0.18 -3.36 -11.62
CA ARG A 44 1.47 -3.46 -12.32
C ARG A 44 2.58 -3.01 -11.38
N CYS A 45 3.80 -3.41 -11.69
CA CYS A 45 4.97 -2.97 -10.96
C CYS A 45 6.03 -2.43 -11.91
N GLU A 46 6.81 -1.47 -11.41
CA GLU A 46 7.96 -0.89 -12.12
C GLU A 46 9.08 -1.91 -12.33
N MET A 47 9.31 -2.78 -11.35
CA MET A 47 10.39 -3.76 -11.39
C MET A 47 10.05 -4.94 -12.32
N ALA A 48 11.09 -5.72 -12.65
CA ALA A 48 10.99 -6.86 -13.56
C ALA A 48 9.95 -7.91 -13.12
N ASP A 49 9.78 -8.10 -11.81
CA ASP A 49 8.80 -8.98 -11.23
C ASP A 49 8.38 -8.52 -9.82
N TRP A 50 7.39 -9.20 -9.27
CA TRP A 50 6.84 -8.92 -7.96
C TRP A 50 7.69 -9.42 -6.79
N ASP A 51 8.65 -10.31 -7.02
CA ASP A 51 9.55 -10.78 -5.96
C ASP A 51 10.57 -9.70 -5.63
N ALA A 52 11.06 -8.99 -6.65
CA ALA A 52 11.88 -7.79 -6.50
C ALA A 52 11.13 -6.68 -5.74
N ILE A 53 9.84 -6.46 -6.04
CA ILE A 53 9.00 -5.53 -5.27
C ILE A 53 8.87 -5.98 -3.82
N GLY A 54 8.66 -7.27 -3.57
CA GLY A 54 8.56 -7.79 -2.20
C GLY A 54 9.83 -7.55 -1.39
N ALA A 55 11.01 -7.78 -1.99
CA ALA A 55 12.29 -7.49 -1.34
C ALA A 55 12.49 -5.99 -1.10
N ALA A 56 12.16 -5.15 -2.09
CA ALA A 56 12.20 -3.69 -1.96
C ALA A 56 11.28 -3.21 -0.83
N LEU A 57 10.04 -3.68 -0.80
CA LEU A 57 9.06 -3.32 0.22
C LEU A 57 9.57 -3.68 1.62
N LYS A 58 10.03 -4.91 1.83
CA LYS A 58 10.62 -5.33 3.12
C LYS A 58 11.75 -4.40 3.55
N ASN A 59 12.68 -4.10 2.65
CA ASN A 59 13.79 -3.19 2.95
C ASN A 59 13.33 -1.77 3.32
N ALA A 60 12.29 -1.25 2.66
CA ALA A 60 11.74 0.06 3.00
C ALA A 60 11.07 0.02 4.38
N LEU A 61 10.23 -0.97 4.63
CA LEU A 61 9.52 -1.13 5.91
C LEU A 61 10.50 -1.27 7.09
N ASP A 62 11.53 -2.10 6.94
CA ASP A 62 12.58 -2.30 7.94
C ASP A 62 13.38 -1.00 8.21
N GLN A 63 13.62 -0.17 7.17
CA GLN A 63 14.40 1.05 7.29
C GLN A 63 13.72 2.11 8.18
N TYR A 64 12.39 2.17 8.16
CA TYR A 64 11.61 3.19 8.88
C TYR A 64 10.78 2.62 10.04
N ASP A 65 11.00 1.35 10.41
CA ASP A 65 10.28 0.68 11.50
C ASP A 65 8.75 0.66 11.27
N VAL A 66 8.32 0.47 10.03
CA VAL A 66 6.90 0.38 9.64
C VAL A 66 6.50 -1.08 9.46
N SER A 67 5.40 -1.50 10.09
CA SER A 67 4.91 -2.87 9.91
C SER A 67 4.12 -3.04 8.62
N ALA A 68 4.15 -4.24 8.03
CA ALA A 68 3.29 -4.58 6.89
C ALA A 68 1.79 -4.49 7.24
N THR A 69 1.45 -4.70 8.52
CA THR A 69 0.08 -4.59 9.04
C THR A 69 -0.42 -3.15 8.98
N ASP A 70 0.42 -2.18 9.29
CA ASP A 70 0.05 -0.75 9.24
C ASP A 70 -0.19 -0.29 7.79
N VAL A 71 0.66 -0.74 6.87
CA VAL A 71 0.45 -0.50 5.43
C VAL A 71 -0.85 -1.13 4.93
N LEU A 72 -1.14 -2.37 5.34
CA LEU A 72 -2.42 -3.03 5.04
C LEU A 72 -3.61 -2.26 5.60
N ALA A 73 -3.51 -1.74 6.83
CA ALA A 73 -4.55 -0.92 7.43
C ALA A 73 -4.78 0.38 6.64
N MET A 74 -3.70 1.05 6.20
CA MET A 74 -3.79 2.23 5.34
C MET A 74 -4.43 1.92 3.99
N LEU A 75 -4.06 0.79 3.36
CA LEU A 75 -4.68 0.34 2.10
C LEU A 75 -6.18 0.08 2.26
N ARG A 76 -6.59 -0.60 3.34
CA ARG A 76 -8.01 -0.86 3.65
C ARG A 76 -8.77 0.44 3.86
N LEU A 77 -8.17 1.40 4.59
CA LEU A 77 -8.73 2.73 4.79
C LEU A 77 -8.92 3.48 3.46
N ALA A 78 -7.95 3.41 2.56
CA ALA A 78 -8.08 3.98 1.21
C ALA A 78 -9.23 3.31 0.43
N GLY A 79 -9.36 1.98 0.52
CA GLY A 79 -10.48 1.25 -0.06
C GLY A 79 -11.84 1.69 0.48
N GLU A 80 -11.95 1.86 1.79
CA GLU A 80 -13.16 2.38 2.44
C GLU A 80 -13.48 3.82 1.99
N PHE A 81 -12.48 4.68 2.00
CA PHE A 81 -12.58 6.07 1.56
C PHE A 81 -13.09 6.16 0.11
N MET A 82 -12.48 5.41 -0.80
CA MET A 82 -12.88 5.38 -2.20
C MET A 82 -14.33 4.90 -2.38
N ARG A 83 -14.73 3.84 -1.68
CA ARG A 83 -16.12 3.35 -1.74
C ARG A 83 -17.11 4.35 -1.16
N HIS A 84 -16.77 4.97 -0.02
CA HIS A 84 -17.64 5.94 0.65
C HIS A 84 -17.90 7.17 -0.23
N HIS A 85 -16.90 7.58 -1.02
CA HIS A 85 -16.97 8.73 -1.91
C HIS A 85 -17.27 8.38 -3.37
N GLU A 86 -17.65 7.14 -3.65
CA GLU A 86 -17.98 6.64 -5.00
C GLU A 86 -16.84 6.83 -6.02
N ILE A 87 -15.60 6.87 -5.55
CA ILE A 87 -14.39 7.00 -6.38
C ILE A 87 -14.03 5.60 -6.90
N ARG A 88 -14.11 5.41 -8.21
CA ARG A 88 -13.70 4.16 -8.88
C ARG A 88 -12.27 4.23 -9.37
N LEU A 89 -11.61 3.07 -9.40
CA LEU A 89 -10.40 2.87 -10.19
C LEU A 89 -10.71 3.04 -11.69
N ASP A 90 -9.77 3.65 -12.40
CA ASP A 90 -9.77 3.80 -13.86
C ASP A 90 -8.37 3.48 -14.36
N GLY A 91 -8.11 2.19 -14.57
CA GLY A 91 -6.79 1.64 -14.95
C GLY A 91 -6.14 0.79 -13.87
N TYR A 92 -5.01 0.16 -14.21
CA TYR A 92 -4.27 -0.68 -13.29
C TYR A 92 -3.45 0.15 -12.30
N PRO A 93 -3.56 -0.09 -10.97
CA PRO A 93 -2.63 0.48 -10.01
C PRO A 93 -1.18 0.16 -10.32
N TRP A 94 -0.26 1.00 -9.88
CA TRP A 94 1.15 0.84 -10.17
C TRP A 94 1.98 0.90 -8.88
N VAL A 95 2.75 -0.15 -8.60
CA VAL A 95 3.76 -0.16 -7.54
C VAL A 95 5.09 0.30 -8.13
N CYS A 96 5.68 1.34 -7.57
CA CYS A 96 6.98 1.86 -7.94
C CYS A 96 7.88 2.03 -6.71
N THR A 97 9.17 2.05 -6.95
CA THR A 97 10.18 2.24 -5.92
C THR A 97 10.91 3.54 -6.19
N GLN A 98 11.10 4.36 -5.17
CA GLN A 98 11.81 5.63 -5.30
C GLN A 98 12.98 5.68 -4.34
N ARG A 99 14.05 6.34 -4.79
CA ARG A 99 15.22 6.61 -3.98
C ARG A 99 15.64 8.05 -4.21
N ASP A 100 15.74 8.79 -3.13
CA ASP A 100 16.22 10.17 -3.10
C ASP A 100 17.30 10.32 -2.01
N GLU A 101 17.61 11.56 -1.65
CA GLU A 101 18.59 11.88 -0.59
C GLU A 101 18.06 11.54 0.80
N GLU A 102 16.74 11.47 0.99
CA GLU A 102 16.08 11.23 2.27
C GLU A 102 15.90 9.73 2.53
N GLY A 103 15.78 8.92 1.48
CA GLY A 103 15.92 7.47 1.59
C GLY A 103 15.32 6.67 0.44
N PHE A 104 14.93 5.43 0.74
CA PHE A 104 14.30 4.50 -0.20
C PHE A 104 12.87 4.25 0.22
N TRP A 105 11.90 4.35 -0.69
CA TRP A 105 10.48 4.18 -0.36
C TRP A 105 9.71 3.51 -1.48
N VAL A 106 8.60 2.86 -1.12
CA VAL A 106 7.68 2.24 -2.08
C VAL A 106 6.45 3.14 -2.23
N CYS A 107 6.00 3.34 -3.46
CA CYS A 107 4.80 4.10 -3.75
C CYS A 107 3.79 3.24 -4.51
N TYR A 108 2.56 3.19 -3.99
CA TYR A 108 1.43 2.57 -4.64
C TYR A 108 0.50 3.63 -5.23
N ARG A 109 0.54 3.75 -6.56
CA ARG A 109 -0.24 4.72 -7.31
C ARG A 109 -1.58 4.11 -7.72
N ILE A 110 -2.66 4.73 -7.26
CA ILE A 110 -4.04 4.33 -7.51
C ILE A 110 -4.61 5.24 -8.59
N HIS A 111 -4.84 4.68 -9.77
CA HIS A 111 -5.43 5.43 -10.88
C HIS A 111 -6.93 5.48 -10.74
N THR A 112 -7.48 6.69 -10.61
CA THR A 112 -8.90 6.93 -10.34
C THR A 112 -9.60 7.53 -11.55
N SER A 113 -10.92 7.38 -11.56
CA SER A 113 -11.85 8.03 -12.50
C SER A 113 -11.99 9.54 -12.32
N LEU A 114 -11.27 10.13 -11.36
CA LEU A 114 -11.32 11.56 -11.07
C LEU A 114 -10.56 12.36 -12.13
N GLY A 115 -11.17 13.48 -12.55
CA GLY A 115 -10.43 14.50 -13.28
C GLY A 115 -9.40 15.21 -12.39
N TYR A 116 -8.34 15.75 -12.99
CA TYR A 116 -7.20 16.37 -12.28
C TYR A 116 -7.60 17.36 -11.16
N ARG A 117 -8.59 18.23 -11.40
CA ARG A 117 -9.04 19.20 -10.39
C ARG A 117 -9.67 18.54 -9.16
N HIS A 118 -10.37 17.43 -9.34
CA HIS A 118 -10.98 16.69 -8.25
C HIS A 118 -9.96 15.80 -7.54
N LEU A 119 -8.93 15.33 -8.25
CA LEU A 119 -7.86 14.52 -7.68
C LEU A 119 -7.23 15.21 -6.48
N VAL A 120 -6.74 16.45 -6.65
CA VAL A 120 -6.09 17.23 -5.58
C VAL A 120 -7.03 17.39 -4.38
N THR A 121 -8.29 17.71 -4.61
CA THR A 121 -9.26 17.84 -3.51
C THR A 121 -9.45 16.54 -2.74
N TRP A 122 -9.46 15.39 -3.42
CA TRP A 122 -9.65 14.10 -2.76
C TRP A 122 -8.36 13.56 -2.13
N GLU A 123 -7.19 13.91 -2.67
CA GLU A 123 -5.89 13.69 -2.02
C GLU A 123 -5.82 14.46 -0.70
N ASP A 124 -6.07 15.77 -0.71
CA ASP A 124 -6.08 16.59 0.51
C ASP A 124 -7.04 16.02 1.58
N ARG A 125 -8.22 15.55 1.16
CA ARG A 125 -9.21 14.94 2.06
C ARG A 125 -8.77 13.59 2.61
N PHE A 126 -7.98 12.84 1.87
CA PHE A 126 -7.45 11.57 2.32
C PHE A 126 -6.27 11.80 3.26
N ASP A 127 -5.41 12.77 2.98
CA ASP A 127 -4.33 13.18 3.87
C ASP A 127 -4.89 13.70 5.20
N ASP A 128 -5.92 14.57 5.19
CA ASP A 128 -6.66 14.99 6.39
C ASP A 128 -7.17 13.78 7.23
N LEU A 129 -7.63 12.73 6.54
CA LEU A 129 -8.11 11.50 7.18
C LEU A 129 -6.95 10.73 7.82
N LEU A 130 -5.82 10.58 7.13
CA LEU A 130 -4.62 9.93 7.67
C LEU A 130 -4.10 10.68 8.91
N ASP A 131 -4.01 12.00 8.83
CA ASP A 131 -3.60 12.87 9.94
C ASP A 131 -4.55 12.73 11.14
N SER A 132 -5.86 12.71 10.90
CA SER A 132 -6.85 12.52 11.98
C SER A 132 -6.75 11.18 12.69
N ARG A 133 -6.14 10.18 12.03
CA ARG A 133 -5.88 8.83 12.55
C ARG A 133 -4.46 8.66 13.08
N GLY A 134 -3.60 9.66 12.91
CA GLY A 134 -2.18 9.59 13.27
C GLY A 134 -1.42 8.56 12.43
N ILE A 135 -1.81 8.37 11.16
CA ILE A 135 -1.15 7.44 10.24
C ILE A 135 -0.13 8.23 9.43
N ASP A 136 1.15 7.99 9.70
CA ASP A 136 2.28 8.47 8.91
C ASP A 136 3.28 7.32 8.76
N LEU A 137 3.46 6.85 7.53
CA LEU A 137 4.24 5.64 7.22
C LEU A 137 5.43 6.01 6.33
N GLU A 138 6.44 6.64 6.93
CA GLU A 138 7.72 6.91 6.25
C GLU A 138 8.24 5.59 5.64
N GLY A 139 8.40 5.51 4.32
CA GLY A 139 8.78 4.27 3.61
C GLY A 139 7.70 3.64 2.72
N PHE A 140 6.42 3.94 2.95
CA PHE A 140 5.35 3.55 2.04
C PHE A 140 4.39 4.72 1.78
N ARG A 141 4.22 5.09 0.51
CA ARG A 141 3.26 6.12 0.09
C ARG A 141 2.13 5.53 -0.73
N LEU A 142 0.92 6.01 -0.47
CA LEU A 142 -0.24 5.82 -1.34
C LEU A 142 -0.52 7.13 -2.06
N GLN A 143 -0.69 7.08 -3.37
CA GLN A 143 -0.91 8.28 -4.19
C GLN A 143 -2.11 8.07 -5.10
N PHE A 144 -3.04 9.03 -5.14
CA PHE A 144 -4.07 9.02 -6.18
C PHE A 144 -3.50 9.62 -7.48
N ALA A 145 -3.93 9.06 -8.61
CA ALA A 145 -3.59 9.58 -9.93
C ALA A 145 -4.85 9.69 -10.78
N SER A 146 -4.91 10.67 -11.66
CA SER A 146 -5.98 10.75 -12.67
C SER A 146 -5.66 9.79 -13.81
N ALA A 147 -6.60 8.93 -14.18
CA ALA A 147 -6.57 8.03 -15.35
C ALA A 147 -5.28 7.20 -15.53
N GLY A 148 -5.42 5.88 -15.49
CA GLY A 148 -4.31 4.93 -15.60
C GLY A 148 -4.15 4.32 -16.98
N PRO A 149 -3.00 3.68 -17.23
CA PRO A 149 -2.86 2.79 -18.38
C PRO A 149 -3.94 1.68 -18.33
N ARG A 150 -4.52 1.39 -19.50
CA ARG A 150 -5.54 0.36 -19.72
C ARG A 150 -4.96 -0.96 -20.21
#